data_AF-A0A498GAY4-F1
#
_entry.id   AF-A0A498GAY4-F1
#
_cell.length_a   1.000
_cell.length_b   1.000
_cell.length_c   1.000
_cell.angle_alpha   90.00
_cell.angle_beta   90.00
_cell.angle_gamma   90.00
#
_symmetry.space_group_name_H-M   'P 1'
#
loop_
_entity.id
_entity.type
_entity.pdbx_description
1 polymer ?
#
loop_
_entity_poly.entity_id
_entity_poly.type
_entity_poly.pdbx_seq_one_letter_code
_entity_poly.pdbx_strand_id
1 'polypeptide(L)'
;MVPKSAESTVEFGDVDEQTQEALTALSDPKCRAILASTSEQSLTARELSERLNLPLSTVYRKLDQLSAVPLLEEAVQFSTDGKHPHQYACPIDQIQVTISPQETRATDVGVSFK
;
A
#
# COMPACT_ATOMS: atom_id res chain seq x y z
N MET A 1 -1.34 -31.20 -4.09
CA MET A 1 -0.79 -30.45 -2.96
C MET A 1 -0.84 -28.98 -3.35
N VAL A 2 -1.98 -28.34 -3.08
CA VAL A 2 -2.17 -26.91 -3.28
C VAL A 2 -1.62 -26.21 -2.03
N PRO A 3 -0.71 -25.24 -2.13
CA PRO A 3 -0.36 -24.44 -0.98
C PRO A 3 -1.59 -23.62 -0.60
N LYS A 4 -1.97 -23.72 0.68
CA LYS A 4 -3.02 -22.95 1.31
C LYS A 4 -2.51 -21.51 1.41
N SER A 5 -2.87 -20.66 0.44
CA SER A 5 -2.70 -19.22 0.57
C SER A 5 -3.43 -18.80 1.84
N ALA A 6 -2.67 -18.26 2.80
CA ALA A 6 -3.25 -17.64 3.97
C ALA A 6 -3.78 -16.28 3.54
N GLU A 7 -5.05 -16.22 3.16
CA GLU A 7 -5.77 -14.96 3.06
C GLU A 7 -5.81 -14.37 4.48
N SER A 8 -4.87 -13.48 4.79
CA SER A 8 -4.93 -12.65 5.99
C SER A 8 -5.94 -11.54 5.72
N THR A 9 -7.21 -11.79 6.02
CA THR A 9 -8.21 -10.73 6.07
C THR A 9 -7.97 -9.92 7.34
N VAL A 10 -7.53 -8.67 7.18
CA VAL A 10 -7.56 -7.70 8.27
C VAL A 10 -8.92 -7.04 8.22
N GLU A 11 -9.74 -7.31 9.25
CA GLU A 11 -10.99 -6.58 9.45
C GLU A 11 -10.71 -5.33 10.26
N PHE A 12 -10.85 -4.18 9.61
CA PHE A 12 -10.77 -2.89 10.28
C PHE A 12 -12.14 -2.60 10.92
N GLY A 13 -12.33 -3.08 12.14
CA GLY A 13 -13.54 -2.82 12.91
C GLY A 13 -13.54 -1.43 13.56
N ASP A 14 -14.62 -0.65 13.35
CA ASP A 14 -14.70 0.80 13.63
C ASP A 14 -13.62 1.59 12.90
N VAL A 15 -13.92 2.85 12.52
CA VAL A 15 -12.96 3.66 11.77
C VAL A 15 -11.86 4.15 12.72
N ASP A 16 -10.96 3.25 13.10
CA ASP A 16 -9.78 3.57 13.87
C ASP A 16 -8.84 4.49 13.07
N GLU A 17 -7.90 5.13 13.77
CA GLU A 17 -7.01 6.13 13.18
C GLU A 17 -6.22 5.58 11.97
N GLN A 18 -5.78 4.32 12.02
CA GLN A 18 -5.03 3.70 10.92
C GLN A 18 -5.92 3.49 9.68
N THR A 19 -7.18 3.11 9.89
CA THR A 19 -8.17 2.98 8.80
C THR A 19 -8.44 4.33 8.14
N GLN A 20 -8.55 5.41 8.93
CA GLN A 20 -8.73 6.76 8.40
C GLN A 20 -7.50 7.21 7.60
N GLU A 21 -6.30 6.94 8.10
CA GLU A 21 -5.05 7.25 7.39
C GLU A 21 -4.91 6.46 6.09
N ALA A 22 -5.26 5.17 6.10
CA ALA A 22 -5.25 4.33 4.90
C ALA A 22 -6.23 4.84 3.84
N LEU A 23 -7.48 5.14 4.23
CA LEU A 23 -8.48 5.72 3.33
C LEU A 23 -8.06 7.10 2.81
N THR A 24 -7.42 7.92 3.66
CA THR A 24 -6.88 9.22 3.28
C THR A 24 -5.77 9.05 2.24
N ALA A 25 -4.85 8.11 2.44
CA ALA A 25 -3.82 7.79 1.46
C ALA A 25 -4.43 7.30 0.14
N LEU A 26 -5.43 6.41 0.18
CA LEU A 26 -6.12 5.90 -1.01
C LEU A 26 -6.93 6.98 -1.74
N SER A 27 -7.35 8.05 -1.06
CA SER A 27 -8.02 9.19 -1.70
C SER A 27 -7.07 9.97 -2.63
N ASP A 28 -5.77 9.94 -2.38
CA ASP A 28 -4.76 10.63 -3.19
C ASP A 28 -4.43 9.83 -4.48
N PRO A 29 -4.63 10.41 -5.67
CA PRO A 29 -4.35 9.73 -6.93
C PRO A 29 -2.88 9.33 -7.09
N LYS A 30 -1.93 10.07 -6.52
CA LYS A 30 -0.49 9.75 -6.59
C LYS A 30 -0.15 8.55 -5.74
N CYS A 31 -0.79 8.42 -4.57
CA CYS A 31 -0.64 7.23 -3.73
C CYS A 31 -1.15 5.98 -4.45
N ARG A 32 -2.36 6.05 -5.05
CA ARG A 32 -2.89 4.95 -5.85
C ARG A 32 -2.01 4.59 -7.03
N ALA A 33 -1.42 5.58 -7.72
CA ALA A 33 -0.50 5.35 -8.82
C ALA A 33 0.80 4.66 -8.38
N ILE A 34 1.32 5.00 -7.19
CA ILE A 34 2.47 4.31 -6.59
C ILE A 34 2.11 2.87 -6.27
N LEU A 35 1.01 2.62 -5.55
CA LEU A 35 0.55 1.26 -5.21
C LEU A 35 0.35 0.40 -6.45
N ALA A 36 -0.28 0.94 -7.49
CA ALA A 36 -0.48 0.24 -8.76
C ALA A 36 0.84 -0.07 -9.49
N SER A 37 1.87 0.77 -9.34
CA SER A 37 3.18 0.54 -9.97
C SER A 37 4.01 -0.49 -9.20
N THR A 38 3.84 -0.57 -7.88
CA THR A 38 4.58 -1.48 -6.99
C THR A 38 3.85 -2.81 -6.74
N SER A 39 2.69 -3.03 -7.36
CA SER A 39 1.90 -4.26 -7.20
C SER A 39 2.47 -5.45 -8.00
N GLU A 40 3.12 -5.19 -9.14
CA GLU A 40 3.70 -6.23 -10.00
C GLU A 40 5.16 -6.52 -9.67
N GLN A 41 5.92 -5.49 -9.25
CA GLN A 41 7.35 -5.60 -8.96
C GLN A 41 7.76 -4.56 -7.92
N SER A 42 8.82 -4.83 -7.16
CA SER A 42 9.41 -3.85 -6.25
C SER A 42 10.12 -2.75 -7.04
N LEU A 43 9.85 -1.48 -6.72
CA LEU A 43 10.42 -0.32 -7.39
C LEU A 43 11.10 0.62 -6.40
N THR A 44 12.18 1.24 -6.82
CA THR A 44 12.85 2.31 -6.07
C THR A 44 12.09 3.62 -6.16
N ALA A 45 12.31 4.54 -5.22
CA ALA A 45 11.77 5.91 -5.30
C ALA A 45 12.12 6.63 -6.61
N ARG A 46 13.30 6.33 -7.19
CA ARG A 46 13.74 6.91 -8.46
C ARG A 46 12.95 6.35 -9.64
N GLU A 47 12.77 5.04 -9.71
CA GLU A 47 11.96 4.41 -10.77
C GLU A 47 10.51 4.88 -10.72
N LEU A 48 9.95 5.04 -9.51
CA LEU A 48 8.61 5.63 -9.33
C LEU A 48 8.54 7.08 -9.81
N SER A 49 9.56 7.88 -9.50
CA SER A 49 9.65 9.28 -9.95
C SER A 49 9.68 9.37 -11.48
N GLU A 50 10.49 8.55 -12.14
CA GLU A 50 10.62 8.51 -13.59
C GLU A 50 9.34 7.96 -14.24
N ARG A 51 8.78 6.85 -13.74
CA ARG A 51 7.59 6.19 -14.30
C ARG A 51 6.31 7.02 -14.16
N LEU A 52 6.12 7.67 -13.01
CA LEU A 52 4.93 8.48 -12.73
C LEU A 52 5.11 9.95 -13.09
N ASN A 53 6.30 10.34 -13.58
CA ASN A 53 6.68 11.71 -13.87
C ASN A 53 6.41 12.65 -12.67
N LEU A 54 6.76 12.18 -11.47
CA LEU A 54 6.59 12.90 -10.21
C LEU A 54 7.94 13.39 -9.68
N PRO A 55 8.03 14.56 -9.03
CA PRO A 55 9.25 14.96 -8.33
C PRO A 55 9.61 13.95 -7.23
N LEU A 56 10.90 13.62 -7.06
CA LEU A 56 11.39 12.72 -6.00
C LEU A 56 10.88 13.11 -4.61
N SER A 57 10.85 14.41 -4.30
CA SER A 57 10.31 14.91 -3.02
C SER A 57 8.84 14.57 -2.81
N THR A 58 8.04 14.52 -3.89
CA THR A 58 6.65 14.07 -3.83
C THR A 58 6.58 12.57 -3.63
N VAL A 59 7.40 11.79 -4.34
CA VAL A 59 7.46 10.34 -4.20
C VAL A 59 7.82 9.94 -2.78
N TYR A 60 8.90 10.47 -2.20
CA TYR A 60 9.29 10.17 -0.82
C TYR A 60 8.18 10.50 0.19
N ARG A 61 7.51 11.65 0.04
CA ARG A 61 6.37 11.99 0.91
C ARG A 61 5.23 10.98 0.80
N LYS A 62 4.98 10.42 -0.39
CA LYS A 62 3.94 9.42 -0.57
C LYS A 62 4.35 8.04 -0.08
N LEU A 63 5.61 7.66 -0.26
CA LEU A 63 6.15 6.42 0.29
C LEU A 63 6.07 6.42 1.81
N ASP A 64 6.47 7.52 2.46
CA ASP A 64 6.36 7.71 3.91
C ASP A 64 4.91 7.55 4.39
N GLN A 65 3.95 8.21 3.72
CA GLN A 65 2.52 8.06 4.01
C GLN A 65 2.01 6.64 3.83
N LEU A 66 2.43 5.95 2.76
CA LEU A 66 1.95 4.61 2.42
C LEU A 66 2.61 3.50 3.25
N SER A 67 3.80 3.75 3.81
CA SER A 67 4.51 2.83 4.69
C SER A 67 4.20 3.05 6.17
N ALA A 68 3.64 4.21 6.54
CA ALA A 68 3.08 4.42 7.87
C ALA A 68 1.83 3.54 8.13
N VAL A 69 1.08 3.24 7.07
CA VAL A 69 0.00 2.26 7.05
C VAL A 69 0.47 0.96 6.39
N PRO A 70 -0.17 -0.19 6.63
CA PRO A 70 0.23 -1.46 6.01
C PRO A 70 -0.17 -1.57 4.52
N LEU A 71 -0.05 -0.48 3.74
CA LEU A 71 -0.35 -0.46 2.30
C LEU A 71 0.88 -0.69 1.42
N LEU A 72 2.08 -0.39 1.95
CA LEU A 72 3.33 -0.49 1.21
C LEU A 72 4.48 -0.92 2.11
N GLU A 73 5.18 -1.95 1.68
CA GLU A 73 6.35 -2.47 2.38
C GLU A 73 7.65 -1.97 1.77
N GLU A 74 8.60 -1.60 2.63
CA GLU A 74 9.96 -1.28 2.23
C GLU A 74 10.80 -2.56 2.19
N ALA A 75 11.17 -2.98 0.97
CA ALA A 75 12.05 -4.10 0.72
C ALA A 75 13.51 -3.62 0.63
N VAL A 76 14.32 -3.94 1.63
CA VAL A 76 15.78 -3.71 1.59
C VAL A 76 16.44 -4.88 0.88
N GLN A 77 16.83 -4.71 -0.39
CA GLN A 77 17.70 -5.68 -1.06
C GLN A 77 19.17 -5.40 -0.74
N PHE A 78 19.82 -6.34 -0.06
CA PHE A 78 21.27 -6.36 0.09
C PHE A 78 21.93 -6.80 -1.22
N SER A 79 22.29 -5.86 -2.09
CA SER A 79 23.20 -6.11 -3.23
C SER A 79 24.65 -5.81 -2.85
N THR A 80 25.59 -6.70 -3.20
CA THR A 80 27.02 -6.58 -2.91
C THR A 80 27.75 -5.43 -3.64
N ASP A 81 27.03 -4.55 -4.34
CA ASP A 81 27.57 -3.48 -5.21
C ASP A 81 27.50 -2.05 -4.60
N GLY A 82 27.06 -1.93 -3.34
CA GLY A 82 27.24 -0.68 -2.56
C GLY A 82 26.30 0.49 -2.91
N LYS A 83 25.36 0.32 -3.84
CA LYS A 83 24.24 1.25 -4.05
C LYS A 83 22.94 0.51 -3.79
N HIS A 84 22.45 0.59 -2.56
CA HIS A 84 21.17 0.01 -2.14
C HIS A 84 20.09 1.10 -2.19
N PRO A 85 19.42 1.32 -3.33
CA PRO A 85 18.20 2.10 -3.28
C PRO A 85 17.13 1.28 -2.54
N HIS A 86 16.49 1.89 -1.55
CA HIS A 86 15.31 1.33 -0.91
C HIS A 86 14.26 1.01 -1.98
N GLN A 87 13.80 -0.25 -2.03
CA GLN A 87 12.75 -0.68 -2.93
C GLN A 87 11.43 -0.78 -2.16
N TYR A 88 10.34 -0.60 -2.88
CA TYR A 88 9.00 -0.59 -2.32
C TYR A 88 8.11 -1.55 -3.08
N ALA A 89 7.34 -2.35 -2.36
CA ALA A 89 6.41 -3.32 -2.89
C ALA A 89 5.03 -3.14 -2.25
N CYS A 90 3.97 -3.25 -3.03
CA CYS A 90 2.61 -3.30 -2.50
C CYS A 90 2.26 -4.77 -2.24
N PRO A 91 2.08 -5.19 -0.97
CA PRO A 91 1.71 -6.57 -0.64
C PRO A 91 0.21 -6.84 -0.86
N ILE A 92 -0.58 -5.82 -1.14
CA ILE A 92 -2.03 -5.90 -1.24
C ILE A 92 -2.45 -6.37 -2.62
N ASP A 93 -3.38 -7.33 -2.64
CA ASP A 93 -4.03 -7.77 -3.86
C ASP A 93 -5.34 -6.99 -4.10
N GLN A 94 -6.15 -6.83 -3.05
CA GLN A 94 -7.46 -6.20 -3.15
C GLN A 94 -7.82 -5.41 -1.89
N ILE A 95 -8.50 -4.27 -2.07
CA ILE A 95 -9.10 -3.47 -0.99
C ILE A 95 -10.60 -3.34 -1.29
N GLN A 96 -11.44 -3.69 -0.32
CA GLN A 96 -12.89 -3.60 -0.43
C GLN A 96 -13.45 -2.71 0.69
N VAL A 97 -14.29 -1.75 0.32
CA VAL A 97 -15.00 -0.87 1.26
C VAL A 97 -16.50 -1.10 1.09
N THR A 98 -17.16 -1.50 2.17
CA THR A 98 -18.59 -1.78 2.21
C THR A 98 -19.27 -0.76 3.11
N ILE A 99 -20.32 -0.10 2.60
CA ILE A 99 -21.12 0.86 3.37
C ILE A 99 -22.52 0.27 3.54
N SER A 100 -22.90 -0.03 4.78
CA SER A 100 -24.13 -0.73 5.12
C SER A 100 -25.03 0.18 5.96
N PRO A 101 -26.19 0.64 5.44
CA PRO A 101 -27.06 1.59 6.14
C PRO A 101 -27.92 0.96 7.27
N GLN A 102 -27.76 -0.34 7.55
CA GLN A 102 -28.67 -1.12 8.40
C GLN A 102 -28.00 -1.69 9.66
N GLU A 103 -26.70 -1.46 9.85
CA GLU A 103 -25.95 -2.03 10.97
C GLU A 103 -25.39 -0.90 11.86
N THR A 104 -25.26 -1.17 13.16
CA THR A 104 -24.70 -0.22 14.13
C THR A 104 -23.26 0.20 13.77
N ARG A 105 -22.59 -0.55 12.89
CA ARG A 105 -21.37 -0.18 12.15
C ARG A 105 -21.71 0.18 10.71
N ALA A 106 -21.62 1.46 10.38
CA ALA A 106 -22.02 1.98 9.06
C ALA A 106 -21.03 1.66 7.92
N THR A 107 -19.77 1.34 8.25
CA THR A 107 -18.69 1.12 7.27
C THR A 107 -17.82 -0.06 7.70
N ASP A 108 -17.59 -0.98 6.78
CA ASP A 108 -16.67 -2.09 6.89
C ASP A 108 -15.56 -1.97 5.83
N VAL A 109 -14.31 -2.19 6.23
CA VAL A 109 -13.14 -2.12 5.34
C VAL A 109 -12.37 -3.44 5.45
N GLY A 110 -12.30 -4.16 4.34
CA GLY A 110 -11.54 -5.40 4.20
C GLY A 110 -10.33 -5.23 3.28
N VAL A 111 -9.19 -5.77 3.68
CA VAL A 111 -7.96 -5.80 2.87
C VAL A 111 -7.47 -7.23 2.74
N SER A 112 -7.11 -7.61 1.52
CA SER A 112 -6.55 -8.91 1.17
C SER A 112 -5.14 -8.75 0.61
N PHE A 113 -4.21 -9.53 1.15
CA PHE A 113 -2.79 -9.54 0.76
C PHE A 113 -2.47 -10.71 -0.17
N LYS A 114 -1.40 -10.59 -0.94
CA LYS A 114 -0.87 -11.63 -1.84
C LYS A 114 -0.18 -12.78 -1.09
#